data_AF-A0A2T4CNE4-F1
#
_entry.id   AF-A0A2T4CNE4-F1
#
_cell.length_a   1.000
_cell.length_b   1.000
_cell.length_c   1.000
_cell.angle_alpha   90.00
_cell.angle_beta   90.00
_cell.angle_gamma   90.00
#
_symmetry.space_group_name_H-M   'P 1'
#
loop_
_entity.id
_entity.type
_entity.pdbx_description
1 polymer ?
#
loop_
_entity_poly.entity_id
_entity_poly.type
_entity_poly.pdbx_seq_one_letter_code
_entity_poly.pdbx_strand_id
1 'polypeptide(L)'
;IDFMGWFISKTHTVNGISKWDAYEQYLNYHEGWGGYRRQTYAQKGWLIQTSRKVQARAERYGAQLRSCEEELKRGWFERLLFG
;
A
#
# COMPACT_ATOMS: atom_id res chain seq x y z
N ILE A 1 -3.04 -2.75 16.24
CA ILE A 1 -2.47 -2.06 15.05
C ILE A 1 -0.97 -2.30 15.08
N ASP A 2 -0.41 -2.84 14.00
CA ASP A 2 1.04 -2.97 13.86
C ASP A 2 1.69 -1.62 13.50
N PHE A 3 3.03 -1.59 13.46
CA PHE A 3 3.78 -0.38 13.14
C PHE A 3 3.37 0.23 11.79
N MET A 4 3.17 -0.58 10.75
CA MET A 4 2.86 -0.10 9.40
C MET A 4 1.46 0.51 9.34
N GLY A 5 0.47 -0.11 9.98
CA GLY A 5 -0.89 0.42 10.08
C GLY A 5 -0.94 1.74 10.86
N TRP A 6 -0.17 1.86 11.94
CA TRP A 6 -0.04 3.12 12.67
C TRP A 6 0.62 4.19 11.79
N PHE A 7 1.71 3.86 11.11
CA PHE A 7 2.45 4.79 10.26
C PHE A 7 1.58 5.32 9.12
N ILE A 8 0.90 4.45 8.38
CA ILE A 8 0.00 4.82 7.28
C ILE A 8 -1.14 5.73 7.78
N SER A 9 -1.74 5.39 8.92
CA SER A 9 -2.80 6.22 9.50
C SER A 9 -2.27 7.59 9.93
N LYS A 10 -1.07 7.64 10.50
CA LYS A 10 -0.44 8.90 10.90
C LYS A 10 -0.03 9.73 9.69
N THR A 11 0.52 9.13 8.64
CA THR A 11 0.82 9.79 7.35
C THR A 11 -0.42 10.42 6.73
N HIS A 12 -1.56 9.71 6.74
CA HIS A 12 -2.84 10.25 6.28
C HIS A 12 -3.24 11.51 7.07
N THR A 13 -3.13 11.48 8.40
CA THR A 13 -3.44 12.66 9.23
C THR A 13 -2.44 13.81 9.03
N VAL A 14 -1.15 13.51 8.87
CA VAL A 14 -0.08 14.51 8.89
C VAL A 14 0.10 15.21 7.53
N ASN A 15 -0.02 14.45 6.43
CA ASN A 15 0.24 14.96 5.08
C ASN A 15 -0.96 14.81 4.13
N GLY A 16 -2.13 14.35 4.61
CA GLY A 16 -3.37 14.29 3.82
C GLY A 16 -3.40 13.20 2.75
N ILE A 17 -2.46 12.26 2.82
CA ILE A 17 -2.25 11.25 1.78
C ILE A 17 -3.21 10.08 2.00
N SER A 18 -3.81 9.57 0.91
CA SER A 18 -4.63 8.36 0.98
C SER A 18 -3.87 7.20 1.63
N LYS A 19 -4.57 6.41 2.45
CA LYS A 19 -4.01 5.18 3.04
C LYS A 19 -3.72 4.11 1.98
N TRP A 20 -4.32 4.25 0.80
CA TRP A 20 -4.24 3.30 -0.31
C TRP A 20 -3.26 3.74 -1.41
N ASP A 21 -2.66 4.93 -1.29
CA ASP A 21 -1.67 5.44 -2.23
C ASP A 21 -0.27 4.97 -1.82
N ALA A 22 0.14 3.80 -2.33
CA ALA A 22 1.41 3.20 -1.93
C ALA A 22 2.63 4.00 -2.43
N TYR A 23 2.51 4.73 -3.55
CA TYR A 23 3.55 5.62 -4.04
C TYR A 23 3.85 6.72 -3.03
N GLU A 24 2.83 7.47 -2.61
CA GLU A 24 3.02 8.58 -1.69
C GLU A 24 3.34 8.11 -0.26
N GLN A 25 2.80 6.96 0.17
CA GLN A 25 3.15 6.35 1.45
C GLN A 25 4.63 5.96 1.50
N TYR A 26 5.19 5.42 0.41
CA TYR A 26 6.61 5.07 0.35
C TYR A 26 7.51 6.31 0.40
N LEU A 27 7.14 7.39 -0.30
CA LEU A 27 7.87 8.65 -0.22
C LEU A 27 7.87 9.22 1.21
N ASN A 28 6.74 9.16 1.90
CA ASN A 28 6.63 9.57 3.30
C ASN A 28 7.46 8.71 4.24
N TYR A 29 7.50 7.40 4.01
CA TYR A 29 8.31 6.48 4.80
C TYR A 29 9.80 6.76 4.64
N HIS A 30 10.27 6.98 3.41
CA HIS A 30 11.68 7.19 3.13
C HIS A 30 12.18 8.56 3.60
N GLU A 31 11.43 9.63 3.31
CA GLU A 31 11.84 11.00 3.62
C GLU A 31 11.46 11.44 5.05
N GLY A 32 10.60 10.66 5.71
CA GLY A 32 9.82 11.13 6.85
C GLY A 32 8.78 12.20 6.45
N TRP A 33 7.82 12.48 7.34
CA TRP A 33 6.73 13.42 7.02
C TRP A 33 7.22 14.84 6.70
N GLY A 34 8.27 15.31 7.37
CA GLY A 34 8.84 16.63 7.14
C GLY A 34 9.65 16.72 5.84
N GLY A 35 10.45 15.70 5.51
CA GLY A 35 11.18 15.64 4.25
C GLY A 35 10.25 15.55 3.05
N TYR A 36 9.20 14.73 3.17
CA TYR A 36 8.14 14.65 2.17
C TYR A 36 7.48 16.01 1.90
N ARG A 37 7.09 16.77 2.94
CA ARG A 37 6.52 18.12 2.78
C ARG A 37 7.46 19.10 2.10
N ARG A 38 8.76 18.98 2.35
CA ARG A 38 9.80 19.78 1.68
C ARG A 38 10.16 19.23 0.29
N GLN A 39 9.50 18.16 -0.15
CA GLN A 39 9.72 17.51 -1.44
C GLN A 39 11.18 17.10 -1.67
N THR A 40 11.91 16.70 -0.62
CA THR A 40 13.32 16.31 -0.73
C THR A 40 13.53 15.03 -1.55
N TYR A 41 12.46 14.30 -1.87
CA TYR A 41 12.47 13.18 -2.82
C TYR A 41 12.61 13.63 -4.28
N ALA A 42 12.27 14.88 -4.62
CA ALA A 42 12.30 15.37 -6.00
C ALA A 42 13.72 15.35 -6.60
N GLN A 43 14.72 15.50 -5.74
CA GLN A 43 16.14 15.43 -6.11
C GLN A 43 16.68 13.98 -6.16
N LYS A 44 15.87 13.00 -5.74
CA LYS A 44 16.25 11.59 -5.66
C LYS A 44 15.50 10.80 -6.72
N GLY A 45 15.96 10.88 -7.97
CA GLY A 45 15.32 10.18 -9.09
C GLY A 45 15.16 8.66 -8.87
N TRP A 46 16.12 8.03 -8.20
CA TRP A 46 16.06 6.62 -7.82
C TRP A 46 14.90 6.31 -6.85
N LEU A 47 14.56 7.25 -5.98
CA LEU A 47 13.49 7.09 -5.00
C LEU A 47 12.14 7.17 -5.69
N ILE A 48 11.95 8.14 -6.60
CA ILE A 48 10.74 8.23 -7.43
C ILE A 48 10.52 6.93 -8.20
N GLN A 49 11.57 6.39 -8.83
CA GLN A 49 11.46 5.12 -9.56
C GLN A 49 11.13 3.95 -8.63
N THR A 50 11.70 3.91 -7.42
CA THR A 50 11.41 2.88 -6.43
C THR A 50 9.97 2.97 -5.94
N SER A 51 9.46 4.18 -5.64
CA SER A 51 8.06 4.39 -5.25
C SER A 51 7.08 3.92 -6.31
N ARG A 52 7.39 4.11 -7.61
CA ARG A 52 6.58 3.56 -8.72
C ARG A 52 6.57 2.03 -8.72
N LYS A 53 7.72 1.39 -8.47
CA LYS A 53 7.79 -0.09 -8.35
C LYS A 53 6.97 -0.59 -7.16
N VAL A 54 6.96 0.15 -6.04
CA VAL A 54 6.16 -0.16 -4.85
C VAL A 54 4.67 -0.07 -5.17
N GLN A 55 4.23 0.99 -5.85
CA GLN A 55 2.84 1.15 -6.29
C GLN A 55 2.40 -0.02 -7.19
N ALA A 56 3.17 -0.35 -8.21
CA ALA A 56 2.85 -1.47 -9.11
C ALA A 56 2.78 -2.81 -8.36
N ARG A 57 3.63 -3.01 -7.35
CA ARG A 57 3.57 -4.21 -6.51
C ARG A 57 2.31 -4.22 -5.62
N ALA A 58 1.94 -3.08 -5.04
CA ALA A 58 0.73 -2.96 -4.22
C ALA A 58 -0.53 -3.28 -5.04
N GLU A 59 -0.62 -2.77 -6.26
CA GLU A 59 -1.72 -3.07 -7.19
C GLU A 59 -1.78 -4.56 -7.53
N ARG A 60 -0.63 -5.17 -7.87
CA ARG A 60 -0.55 -6.61 -8.16
C ARG A 60 -1.02 -7.44 -6.97
N TYR A 61 -0.53 -7.16 -5.78
CA TYR A 61 -0.88 -7.93 -4.58
C TYR A 61 -2.33 -7.70 -4.17
N GLY A 62 -2.87 -6.48 -4.36
CA GLY A 62 -4.28 -6.21 -4.16
C GLY A 62 -5.18 -7.00 -5.11
N ALA A 63 -4.78 -7.14 -6.38
CA ALA A 63 -5.51 -7.98 -7.33
C ALA A 63 -5.44 -9.47 -6.96
N GLN A 64 -4.25 -9.95 -6.60
CA GLN A 64 -4.06 -11.34 -6.17
C GLN A 64 -4.88 -11.66 -4.91
N LEU A 65 -4.89 -10.77 -3.92
CA LEU A 65 -5.66 -10.97 -2.69
C LEU A 65 -7.15 -11.13 -2.98
N ARG A 66 -7.73 -10.26 -3.83
CA ARG A 66 -9.14 -10.37 -4.23
C ARG A 66 -9.44 -11.70 -4.90
N SER A 67 -8.57 -12.14 -5.81
CA SER A 67 -8.71 -13.44 -6.48
C SER A 67 -8.67 -14.61 -5.48
N CYS A 68 -7.71 -14.60 -4.56
CA CYS A 68 -7.60 -15.65 -3.54
C CYS A 68 -8.83 -15.70 -2.63
N GLU A 69 -9.37 -14.54 -2.24
CA GLU A 69 -10.59 -14.48 -1.41
C GLU A 69 -11.82 -15.05 -2.13
N GLU A 70 -11.95 -14.80 -3.44
CA GLU A 70 -13.02 -15.37 -4.27
C GLU A 70 -12.90 -16.89 -4.38
N GLU A 71 -11.69 -17.40 -4.62
CA GLU A 71 -11.40 -18.84 -4.68
C GLU A 71 -11.71 -19.55 -3.36
N LEU A 72 -11.31 -18.95 -2.23
CA LEU A 72 -11.58 -19.49 -0.89
C LEU A 72 -13.07 -19.54 -0.57
N LYS A 73 -13.84 -18.49 -0.95
CA LYS A 73 -15.30 -18.48 -0.78
C LYS A 73 -15.96 -19.58 -1.61
N ARG A 74 -15.56 -19.74 -2.88
CA ARG A 74 -16.11 -20.79 -3.74
C ARG A 74 -15.90 -22.19 -3.16
N GLY A 75 -14.69 -22.50 -2.69
CA GLY A 75 -14.39 -23.80 -2.09
C GLY A 75 -15.19 -24.08 -0.80
N TRP A 76 -15.52 -23.05 -0.02
CA TRP A 76 -16.42 -23.19 1.12
C TRP A 76 -17.87 -23.49 0.70
N PHE A 77 -18.40 -22.77 -0.30
CA PHE A 77 -19.76 -23.01 -0.81
C PHE A 77 -19.91 -24.40 -1.45
N GLU A 78 -18.93 -24.85 -2.24
CA GLU A 78 -18.94 -26.18 -2.85
C GLU A 78 -18.95 -27.30 -1.80
N ARG A 79 -18.15 -27.17 -0.73
CA ARG A 79 -18.16 -28.11 0.40
C ARG A 79 -19.47 -28.12 1.18
N LEU A 80 -20.21 -27.00 1.22
CA LEU A 80 -21.49 -26.93 1.91
C LEU A 80 -22.62 -27.59 1.11
N LEU A 81 -22.59 -27.48 -0.23
CA LEU A 81 -23.66 -27.97 -1.11
C LEU A 81 -23.44 -29.40 -1.60
N PHE A 82 -22.19 -29.84 -1.70
CA PHE A 82 -21.81 -31.12 -2.32
C PHE A 82 -20.83 -31.95 -1.47
N GLY A 83 -20.51 -31.50 -0.25
CA GLY A 83 -19.67 -32.21 0.72
C GLY A 83 -20.46 -32.97 1.76
#